data_AF-K5YTR7-F1
#
_entry.id   AF-K5YTR7-F1
#
_cell.length_a   1.000
_cell.length_b   1.000
_cell.length_c   1.000
_cell.angle_alpha   90.00
_cell.angle_beta   90.00
_cell.angle_gamma   90.00
#
_symmetry.space_group_name_H-M   'P 1'
#
loop_
_entity.id
_entity.type
_entity.pdbx_description
1 polymer ?
#
loop_
_entity_poly.entity_id
_entity_poly.type
_entity_poly.pdbx_seq_one_letter_code
_entity_poly.pdbx_strand_id
1 'polypeptide(L)'
;TGRNMFALDPRAVPTRAAHAQGVKLAEEILRRHLQEQGDWPKSLLVDLWGSATMRTAGEEFAMALHLAGLAPLWEESGRVSGFEILPPALLGRPRIDVTLRLSGLFRDVFAHLAQLFAAGAQALAAREEAPGENPYITQAPRIFAPRPGQYGLQMGEAPTIFTDEARAAAGEAWLAGASWSIGTDGVAQETPEALRARLAGTDGFVHAQDLPETDLLLAADYATQEGGIVAALAQMGLNAPPLYHLDSTRPEAPRARLLGEEIARVVRARAANPAWVAGMRRHGFRGGAELAATLDHLAAFANLTRDVPGHLFDLYFAATLGEPEVVAFLQAQNPAALARLRDVFSRLREAGLWATRNNEILASL
;
A
#
# COMPACT_ATOMS: atom_id res chain seq x y z
N THR A 1 14.30 -22.87 6.32
CA THR A 1 15.36 -21.85 6.43
C THR A 1 16.71 -22.50 6.16
N GLY A 2 17.83 -21.76 6.23
CA GLY A 2 19.19 -22.34 6.10
C GLY A 2 19.60 -22.75 4.68
N ARG A 3 18.99 -22.17 3.64
CA ARG A 3 19.31 -22.44 2.21
C ARG A 3 19.51 -21.12 1.47
N ASN A 4 20.27 -21.13 0.37
CA ASN A 4 20.28 -20.03 -0.58
C ASN A 4 18.94 -20.01 -1.35
N MET A 5 18.04 -19.11 -0.97
CA MET A 5 16.70 -19.06 -1.56
C MET A 5 16.78 -18.47 -2.97
N PHE A 6 15.92 -18.96 -3.85
CA PHE A 6 15.64 -18.35 -5.15
C PHE A 6 14.16 -17.93 -5.18
N ALA A 7 13.81 -17.01 -6.07
CA ALA A 7 12.43 -16.58 -6.25
C ALA A 7 11.68 -17.55 -7.18
N LEU A 8 11.36 -17.12 -8.40
CA LEU A 8 10.60 -17.86 -9.41
C LEU A 8 11.08 -17.49 -10.82
N ASP A 9 10.64 -18.21 -11.86
CA ASP A 9 10.80 -17.75 -13.26
C ASP A 9 9.84 -16.58 -13.49
N PRO A 10 10.32 -15.34 -13.68
CA PRO A 10 9.43 -14.18 -13.81
C PRO A 10 8.42 -14.35 -14.94
N ARG A 11 8.77 -15.08 -16.00
CA ARG A 11 7.89 -15.32 -17.16
C ARG A 11 6.72 -16.26 -16.87
N ALA A 12 6.73 -16.95 -15.73
CA ALA A 12 5.63 -17.83 -15.30
C ALA A 12 4.64 -17.11 -14.35
N VAL A 13 4.74 -15.78 -14.24
CA VAL A 13 3.87 -14.94 -13.43
C VAL A 13 2.94 -14.13 -14.36
N PRO A 14 1.65 -13.96 -14.04
CA PRO A 14 0.94 -14.64 -12.98
C PRO A 14 0.73 -16.13 -13.30
N THR A 15 0.73 -17.00 -12.30
CA THR A 15 0.34 -18.41 -12.51
C THR A 15 -1.17 -18.55 -12.71
N ARG A 16 -1.65 -19.70 -13.19
CA ARG A 16 -3.09 -19.99 -13.29
C ARG A 16 -3.81 -19.90 -11.93
N ALA A 17 -3.16 -20.37 -10.86
CA ALA A 17 -3.69 -20.27 -9.50
C ALA A 17 -3.73 -18.81 -9.04
N ALA A 18 -2.67 -18.05 -9.27
CA ALA A 18 -2.62 -16.62 -8.97
C ALA A 18 -3.65 -15.83 -9.78
N HIS A 19 -3.95 -16.23 -11.02
CA HIS A 19 -5.04 -15.64 -11.80
C HIS A 19 -6.41 -15.87 -11.16
N ALA A 20 -6.73 -17.12 -10.80
CA ALA A 20 -7.98 -17.44 -10.12
C ALA A 20 -8.13 -16.67 -8.80
N GLN A 21 -7.03 -16.46 -8.09
CA GLN A 21 -7.02 -15.67 -6.87
C GLN A 21 -7.14 -14.17 -7.13
N GLY A 22 -6.42 -13.63 -8.13
CA GLY A 22 -6.51 -12.24 -8.56
C GLY A 22 -7.93 -11.82 -8.97
N VAL A 23 -8.70 -12.71 -9.58
CA VAL A 23 -10.14 -12.49 -9.84
C VAL A 23 -10.89 -12.26 -8.52
N LYS A 24 -10.69 -13.10 -7.50
CA LYS A 24 -11.36 -12.91 -6.19
C LYS A 24 -10.93 -11.61 -5.52
N LEU A 25 -9.65 -11.25 -5.62
CA LEU A 25 -9.11 -9.99 -5.09
C LEU A 25 -9.79 -8.77 -5.75
N ALA A 26 -9.94 -8.82 -7.08
CA ALA A 26 -10.62 -7.76 -7.83
C ALA A 26 -12.09 -7.64 -7.43
N GLU A 27 -12.81 -8.77 -7.37
CA GLU A 27 -14.22 -8.78 -6.98
C GLU A 27 -14.42 -8.32 -5.53
N GLU A 28 -13.50 -8.62 -4.62
CA GLU A 28 -13.53 -8.13 -3.24
C GLU A 28 -13.35 -6.61 -3.15
N ILE A 29 -12.44 -6.03 -3.94
CA ILE A 29 -12.25 -4.57 -4.01
C ILE A 29 -13.48 -3.90 -4.61
N LEU A 30 -14.03 -4.45 -5.69
CA LEU A 30 -15.24 -3.93 -6.31
C LEU A 30 -16.45 -4.00 -5.38
N ARG A 31 -16.63 -5.13 -4.69
CA ARG A 31 -17.66 -5.30 -3.65
C ARG A 31 -17.52 -4.26 -2.56
N ARG A 32 -16.30 -4.04 -2.05
CA ARG A 32 -16.07 -3.04 -1.01
C ARG A 32 -16.33 -1.63 -1.54
N HIS A 33 -15.82 -1.28 -2.70
CA HIS A 33 -16.03 0.04 -3.29
C HIS A 33 -17.53 0.35 -3.50
N LEU A 34 -18.30 -0.62 -4.01
CA LEU A 34 -19.75 -0.49 -4.15
C LEU A 34 -20.46 -0.23 -2.81
N GLN A 35 -20.01 -0.87 -1.72
CA GLN A 35 -20.59 -0.62 -0.39
C GLN A 35 -20.34 0.82 0.07
N GLU A 36 -19.17 1.38 -0.25
CA GLU A 36 -18.80 2.70 0.27
C GLU A 36 -19.25 3.85 -0.62
N GLN A 37 -19.30 3.64 -1.93
CA GLN A 37 -19.53 4.69 -2.92
C GLN A 37 -20.83 4.51 -3.72
N GLY A 38 -21.45 3.33 -3.68
CA GLY A 38 -22.74 3.06 -4.33
C GLY A 38 -22.70 2.84 -5.84
N ASP A 39 -21.53 2.92 -6.47
CA ASP A 39 -21.32 2.62 -7.90
C ASP A 39 -19.93 1.98 -8.11
N TRP A 40 -19.63 1.48 -9.30
CA TRP A 40 -18.31 0.94 -9.64
C TRP A 40 -17.24 2.04 -9.66
N PRO A 41 -15.99 1.76 -9.25
CA PRO A 41 -14.90 2.70 -9.46
C PRO A 41 -14.67 2.87 -10.96
N LYS A 42 -14.56 4.11 -11.45
CA LYS A 42 -14.19 4.38 -12.84
C LYS A 42 -12.69 4.25 -13.02
N SER A 43 -11.90 4.60 -12.01
CA SER A 43 -10.44 4.47 -12.03
C SER A 43 -9.88 3.99 -10.69
N LEU A 44 -8.90 3.10 -10.73
CA LEU A 44 -8.17 2.62 -9.55
C LEU A 44 -6.66 2.73 -9.76
N LEU A 45 -5.95 3.23 -8.74
CA LEU A 45 -4.50 3.13 -8.66
C LEU A 45 -4.13 1.88 -7.85
N VAL A 46 -3.43 0.93 -8.46
CA VAL A 46 -3.02 -0.34 -7.85
C VAL A 46 -1.52 -0.31 -7.62
N ASP A 47 -1.09 -0.44 -6.37
CA ASP A 47 0.30 -0.54 -6.00
C ASP A 47 0.80 -1.99 -6.04
N LEU A 48 1.91 -2.22 -6.75
CA LEU A 48 2.48 -3.54 -7.00
C LEU A 48 3.90 -3.63 -6.46
N TRP A 49 4.10 -4.51 -5.49
CA TRP A 49 5.41 -4.77 -4.89
C TRP A 49 6.02 -6.06 -5.42
N GLY A 50 7.24 -5.98 -5.97
CA GLY A 50 7.91 -7.16 -6.53
C GLY A 50 8.10 -8.30 -5.50
N SER A 51 8.25 -7.98 -4.21
CA SER A 51 8.36 -9.00 -3.17
C SER A 51 7.04 -9.74 -2.93
N ALA A 52 5.89 -9.03 -2.98
CA ALA A 52 4.57 -9.64 -2.92
C ALA A 52 4.33 -10.50 -4.16
N THR A 53 4.62 -9.98 -5.36
CA THR A 53 4.50 -10.71 -6.63
C THR A 53 5.29 -12.02 -6.63
N MET A 54 6.47 -12.05 -6.02
CA MET A 54 7.26 -13.28 -5.86
C MET A 54 6.60 -14.29 -4.92
N ARG A 55 5.93 -13.84 -3.85
CA ARG A 55 5.30 -14.71 -2.86
C ARG A 55 3.96 -15.27 -3.34
N THR A 56 3.17 -14.44 -4.01
CA THR A 56 1.83 -14.77 -4.50
C THR A 56 1.85 -15.37 -5.92
N ALA A 57 3.01 -15.36 -6.57
CA ALA A 57 3.14 -15.67 -8.00
C ALA A 57 2.20 -14.82 -8.88
N GLY A 58 1.96 -13.55 -8.49
CA GLY A 58 1.31 -12.51 -9.28
C GLY A 58 -0.18 -12.31 -9.06
N GLU A 59 -0.71 -12.58 -7.86
CA GLU A 59 -2.14 -12.42 -7.56
C GLU A 59 -2.61 -10.97 -7.77
N GLU A 60 -1.85 -10.00 -7.28
CA GLU A 60 -2.16 -8.58 -7.36
C GLU A 60 -2.02 -8.02 -8.79
N PHE A 61 -1.10 -8.57 -9.59
CA PHE A 61 -1.02 -8.23 -11.02
C PHE A 61 -2.18 -8.85 -11.81
N ALA A 62 -2.58 -10.09 -11.50
CA ALA A 62 -3.75 -10.71 -12.11
C ALA A 62 -5.05 -10.00 -11.73
N MET A 63 -5.15 -9.49 -10.50
CA MET A 63 -6.23 -8.60 -10.07
C MET A 63 -6.31 -7.36 -10.97
N ALA A 64 -5.17 -6.70 -11.21
CA ALA A 64 -5.13 -5.53 -12.08
C ALA A 64 -5.56 -5.85 -13.53
N LEU A 65 -5.14 -6.99 -14.09
CA LEU A 65 -5.61 -7.46 -15.39
C LEU A 65 -7.14 -7.65 -15.40
N HIS A 66 -7.69 -8.34 -14.41
CA HIS A 66 -9.14 -8.61 -14.34
C HIS A 66 -9.97 -7.32 -14.17
N LEU A 67 -9.49 -6.36 -13.38
CA LEU A 67 -10.12 -5.04 -13.24
C LEU A 67 -10.22 -4.32 -14.61
N ALA A 68 -9.13 -4.35 -15.40
CA ALA A 68 -9.08 -3.82 -16.76
C ALA A 68 -9.92 -4.64 -17.78
N GLY A 69 -10.29 -5.87 -17.43
CA GLY A 69 -10.98 -6.81 -18.30
C GLY A 69 -10.04 -7.55 -19.26
N LEU A 70 -8.87 -7.93 -18.75
CA LEU A 70 -7.87 -8.76 -19.41
C LEU A 70 -7.69 -10.05 -18.61
N ALA A 71 -7.39 -11.15 -19.30
CA ALA A 71 -6.94 -12.39 -18.67
C ALA A 71 -5.60 -12.83 -19.29
N PRO A 72 -4.64 -13.34 -18.49
CA PRO A 72 -3.36 -13.80 -19.00
C PRO A 72 -3.53 -15.08 -19.84
N LEU A 73 -2.71 -15.23 -20.88
CA LEU A 73 -2.59 -16.46 -21.66
C LEU A 73 -1.30 -17.18 -21.29
N TRP A 74 -1.36 -18.52 -21.23
CA TRP A 74 -0.21 -19.36 -20.90
C TRP A 74 0.08 -20.36 -22.01
N GLU A 75 1.36 -20.61 -22.23
CA GLU A 75 1.84 -21.79 -22.94
C GLU A 75 1.63 -23.06 -22.10
N GLU A 76 1.82 -24.22 -22.72
CA GLU A 76 1.89 -25.51 -22.01
C GLU A 76 3.01 -25.52 -20.95
N SER A 77 4.08 -24.74 -21.18
CA SER A 77 5.19 -24.55 -20.24
C SER A 77 4.79 -23.83 -18.93
N GLY A 78 3.60 -23.23 -18.89
CA GLY A 78 3.15 -22.37 -17.79
C GLY A 78 3.69 -20.94 -17.85
N ARG A 79 4.50 -20.59 -18.87
CA ARG A 79 4.91 -19.21 -19.12
C ARG A 79 3.77 -18.41 -19.72
N VAL A 80 3.69 -17.15 -19.33
CA VAL A 80 2.74 -16.19 -19.88
C VAL A 80 3.20 -15.78 -21.28
N SER A 81 2.34 -16.00 -22.26
CA SER A 81 2.59 -15.68 -23.68
C SER A 81 1.88 -14.43 -24.15
N GLY A 82 0.91 -13.93 -23.37
CA GLY A 82 0.14 -12.74 -23.71
C GLY A 82 -1.09 -12.59 -22.84
N PHE A 83 -2.14 -12.02 -23.43
CA PHE A 83 -3.42 -11.79 -22.77
C PHE A 83 -4.57 -11.99 -23.77
N GLU A 84 -5.75 -12.27 -23.23
CA GLU A 84 -7.02 -12.16 -23.94
C GLU A 84 -7.85 -11.02 -23.35
N ILE A 85 -8.67 -10.40 -24.19
CA ILE A 85 -9.61 -9.35 -23.77
C ILE A 85 -10.92 -10.03 -23.39
N LEU A 86 -11.33 -9.86 -22.13
CA LEU A 86 -12.62 -10.35 -21.64
C LEU A 86 -13.75 -9.44 -22.15
N PRO A 87 -14.82 -9.97 -22.77
CA PRO A 87 -15.99 -9.18 -23.15
C PRO A 87 -16.69 -8.55 -21.92
N PRO A 88 -17.23 -7.32 -22.01
CA PRO A 88 -17.97 -6.70 -20.90
C PRO A 88 -19.10 -7.57 -20.34
N ALA A 89 -19.76 -8.36 -21.19
CA ALA A 89 -20.81 -9.30 -20.78
C ALA A 89 -20.32 -10.40 -19.82
N LEU A 90 -19.05 -10.81 -19.91
CA LEU A 90 -18.45 -11.76 -18.95
C LEU A 90 -18.02 -11.07 -17.65
N LEU A 91 -17.70 -9.77 -17.71
CA LEU A 91 -17.34 -8.99 -16.53
C LEU A 91 -18.58 -8.61 -15.70
N GLY A 92 -19.72 -8.38 -16.36
CA GLY A 92 -20.94 -7.91 -15.70
C GLY A 92 -20.85 -6.46 -15.20
N ARG A 93 -19.87 -5.70 -15.69
CA ARG A 93 -19.58 -4.30 -15.32
C ARG A 93 -18.76 -3.60 -16.41
N PRO A 94 -18.68 -2.26 -16.40
CA PRO A 94 -17.68 -1.52 -17.17
C PRO A 94 -16.25 -1.96 -16.82
N ARG A 95 -15.32 -1.71 -17.75
CA ARG A 95 -13.89 -1.87 -17.49
C ARG A 95 -13.44 -0.79 -16.51
N ILE A 96 -12.64 -1.16 -15.53
CA ILE A 96 -12.08 -0.21 -14.58
C ILE A 96 -10.81 0.36 -15.17
N ASP A 97 -10.65 1.68 -15.09
CA ASP A 97 -9.44 2.33 -15.54
C ASP A 97 -8.29 2.12 -14.55
N VAL A 98 -7.43 1.14 -14.82
CA VAL A 98 -6.35 0.77 -13.90
C VAL A 98 -5.06 1.54 -14.19
N THR A 99 -4.50 2.14 -13.13
CA THR A 99 -3.13 2.68 -13.10
C THR A 99 -2.27 1.82 -12.19
N LEU A 100 -1.18 1.30 -12.73
CA LEU A 100 -0.19 0.55 -11.97
C LEU A 100 0.86 1.50 -11.42
N ARG A 101 1.07 1.47 -10.10
CA ARG A 101 2.28 1.99 -9.49
C ARG A 101 3.15 0.81 -9.09
N LEU A 102 4.34 0.73 -9.67
CA LEU A 102 5.29 -0.35 -9.46
C LEU A 102 6.35 0.06 -8.44
N SER A 103 6.76 -0.86 -7.57
CA SER A 103 8.01 -0.67 -6.82
C SER A 103 9.23 -0.82 -7.75
N GLY A 104 10.38 -0.27 -7.35
CA GLY A 104 11.63 -0.41 -8.12
C GLY A 104 12.03 -1.88 -8.32
N LEU A 105 11.81 -2.72 -7.30
CA LEU A 105 12.04 -4.17 -7.42
C LEU A 105 11.09 -4.83 -8.42
N PHE A 106 9.82 -4.41 -8.47
CA PHE A 106 8.88 -4.92 -9.47
C PHE A 106 9.35 -4.56 -10.88
N ARG A 107 9.70 -3.30 -11.12
CA ARG A 107 10.23 -2.82 -12.41
C ARG A 107 11.39 -3.68 -12.89
N ASP A 108 12.33 -4.00 -12.01
CA ASP A 108 13.58 -4.67 -12.39
C ASP A 108 13.39 -6.18 -12.62
N VAL A 109 12.51 -6.84 -11.85
CA VAL A 109 12.30 -8.30 -11.96
C VAL A 109 11.20 -8.65 -12.97
N PHE A 110 10.14 -7.83 -13.03
CA PHE A 110 8.91 -8.10 -13.75
C PHE A 110 8.64 -7.08 -14.87
N ALA A 111 9.69 -6.52 -15.48
CA ALA A 111 9.57 -5.56 -16.59
C ALA A 111 8.63 -6.03 -17.71
N HIS A 112 8.63 -7.33 -18.02
CA HIS A 112 7.75 -7.92 -19.02
C HIS A 112 6.25 -7.84 -18.64
N LEU A 113 5.90 -7.85 -17.35
CA LEU A 113 4.52 -7.67 -16.90
C LEU A 113 4.04 -6.23 -17.10
N ALA A 114 4.92 -5.25 -16.89
CA ALA A 114 4.62 -3.87 -17.23
C ALA A 114 4.34 -3.74 -18.74
N GLN A 115 5.20 -4.30 -19.59
CA GLN A 115 4.98 -4.29 -21.04
C GLN A 115 3.70 -5.03 -21.45
N LEU A 116 3.39 -6.17 -20.82
CA LEU A 116 2.17 -6.93 -21.06
C LEU A 116 0.92 -6.12 -20.72
N PHE A 117 0.91 -5.42 -19.58
CA PHE A 117 -0.20 -4.54 -19.22
C PHE A 117 -0.32 -3.35 -20.17
N ALA A 118 0.79 -2.75 -20.59
CA ALA A 118 0.79 -1.66 -21.56
C ALA A 118 0.22 -2.11 -22.92
N ALA A 119 0.60 -3.30 -23.39
CA ALA A 119 0.08 -3.90 -24.61
C ALA A 119 -1.42 -4.22 -24.48
N GLY A 120 -1.85 -4.70 -23.31
CA GLY A 120 -3.25 -4.89 -22.95
C GLY A 120 -4.05 -3.59 -23.05
N ALA A 121 -3.57 -2.52 -22.42
CA ALA A 121 -4.19 -1.20 -22.48
C ALA A 121 -4.29 -0.67 -23.92
N GLN A 122 -3.25 -0.85 -24.74
CA GLN A 122 -3.28 -0.47 -26.16
C GLN A 122 -4.30 -1.29 -26.96
N ALA A 123 -4.41 -2.58 -26.70
CA ALA A 123 -5.38 -3.45 -27.36
C ALA A 123 -6.82 -3.10 -26.97
N LEU A 124 -7.06 -2.77 -25.69
CA LEU A 124 -8.35 -2.26 -25.21
C LEU A 124 -8.73 -0.93 -25.87
N ALA A 125 -7.76 -0.03 -26.09
CA ALA A 125 -8.00 1.24 -26.78
C ALA A 125 -8.52 1.07 -28.22
N ALA A 126 -8.21 -0.06 -28.86
CA ALA A 126 -8.65 -0.40 -30.21
C ALA A 126 -9.99 -1.18 -30.24
N ARG A 127 -10.71 -1.28 -29.11
CA ARG A 127 -12.03 -1.91 -29.03
C ARG A 127 -13.15 -0.90 -29.18
N GLU A 128 -14.06 -1.21 -30.10
CA GLU A 128 -15.34 -0.54 -30.23
C GLU A 128 -16.29 -1.14 -29.20
N GLU A 129 -16.51 -0.41 -28.11
CA GLU A 129 -17.41 -0.77 -27.02
C GLU A 129 -18.38 0.40 -26.77
N ALA A 130 -19.48 0.15 -26.05
CA ALA A 130 -20.48 1.19 -25.86
C ALA A 130 -19.89 2.38 -25.08
N PRO A 131 -20.39 3.62 -25.31
CA PRO A 131 -19.93 4.79 -24.58
C PRO A 131 -20.01 4.58 -23.06
N GLY A 132 -18.89 4.83 -22.37
CA GLY A 132 -18.78 4.65 -20.92
C GLY A 132 -18.36 3.26 -20.45
N GLU A 133 -18.30 2.24 -21.32
CA GLU A 133 -17.85 0.90 -20.93
C GLU A 133 -16.32 0.73 -20.97
N ASN A 134 -15.64 1.52 -21.80
CA ASN A 134 -14.21 1.39 -22.06
C ASN A 134 -13.44 2.71 -21.81
N PRO A 135 -12.73 2.85 -20.68
CA PRO A 135 -11.92 4.03 -20.40
C PRO A 135 -10.58 4.02 -21.14
N TYR A 136 -10.22 2.94 -21.84
CA TYR A 136 -8.94 2.82 -22.53
C TYR A 136 -8.90 3.49 -23.92
N ILE A 137 -10.06 3.91 -24.45
CA ILE A 137 -10.16 4.64 -25.74
C ILE A 137 -9.26 5.89 -25.71
N THR A 138 -9.19 6.59 -24.58
CA THR A 138 -8.24 7.67 -24.37
C THR A 138 -6.88 7.08 -23.99
N GLN A 139 -5.93 7.13 -24.93
CA GLN A 139 -4.57 6.68 -24.68
C GLN A 139 -3.85 7.62 -23.71
N ALA A 140 -3.31 7.04 -22.63
CA ALA A 140 -2.52 7.75 -21.63
C ALA A 140 -1.53 6.78 -20.96
N PRO A 141 -0.43 7.27 -20.36
CA PRO A 141 0.42 6.44 -19.51
C PRO A 141 -0.36 5.86 -18.32
N ARG A 142 -0.26 4.55 -18.11
CA ARG A 142 -0.98 3.82 -17.05
C ARG A 142 -0.06 3.07 -16.08
N ILE A 143 1.24 3.08 -16.33
CA ILE A 143 2.21 2.30 -15.55
C ILE A 143 3.29 3.25 -15.13
N PHE A 144 3.52 3.34 -13.82
CA PHE A 144 4.40 4.30 -13.19
C PHE A 144 5.32 3.59 -12.21
N ALA A 145 6.58 4.02 -12.13
CA ALA A 145 7.60 3.43 -11.28
C ALA A 145 8.57 4.51 -10.79
N PRO A 146 9.48 4.18 -9.85
CA PRO A 146 10.65 4.99 -9.60
C PRO A 146 11.57 5.05 -10.82
N ARG A 147 12.40 6.10 -10.87
CA ARG A 147 13.49 6.24 -11.84
C ARG A 147 14.36 4.97 -11.91
N PRO A 148 14.76 4.48 -13.10
CA PRO A 148 15.71 3.39 -13.21
C PRO A 148 16.95 3.58 -12.32
N GLY A 149 17.30 2.56 -11.55
CA GLY A 149 18.39 2.61 -10.56
C GLY A 149 18.02 3.22 -9.20
N GLN A 150 16.80 3.75 -9.04
CA GLN A 150 16.25 4.19 -7.77
C GLN A 150 15.15 3.25 -7.26
N TYR A 151 15.00 3.23 -5.93
CA TYR A 151 14.07 2.39 -5.18
C TYR A 151 13.40 3.20 -4.07
N GLY A 152 12.21 2.78 -3.62
CA GLY A 152 11.43 3.53 -2.64
C GLY A 152 10.96 4.89 -3.17
N LEU A 153 10.41 5.71 -2.27
CA LEU A 153 9.86 7.03 -2.59
C LEU A 153 10.75 8.21 -2.17
N GLN A 154 11.97 7.92 -1.66
CA GLN A 154 12.98 8.93 -1.32
C GLN A 154 12.47 10.03 -0.35
N MET A 155 11.57 9.68 0.57
CA MET A 155 10.99 10.62 1.55
C MET A 155 11.93 11.01 2.70
N GLY A 156 13.06 10.31 2.86
CA GLY A 156 13.98 10.55 3.97
C GLY A 156 13.28 10.46 5.33
N GLU A 157 13.53 11.44 6.20
CA GLU A 157 12.94 11.50 7.55
C GLU A 157 11.59 12.22 7.60
N ALA A 158 11.13 12.78 6.48
CA ALA A 158 9.92 13.59 6.38
C ALA A 158 8.66 12.93 7.00
N PRO A 159 8.42 11.61 6.87
CA PRO A 159 7.28 10.96 7.52
C PRO A 159 7.29 11.09 9.06
N THR A 160 8.47 11.23 9.67
CA THR A 160 8.65 11.30 11.13
C THR A 160 8.90 12.71 11.68
N ILE A 161 8.84 13.74 10.82
CA ILE A 161 8.91 15.15 11.20
C ILE A 161 7.49 15.72 11.06
N PHE A 162 6.88 16.11 12.18
CA PHE A 162 5.44 16.39 12.26
C PHE A 162 5.10 17.85 11.98
N THR A 163 5.65 18.43 10.92
CA THR A 163 5.30 19.78 10.45
C THR A 163 4.61 19.71 9.09
N ASP A 164 3.92 20.79 8.71
CA ASP A 164 3.26 20.86 7.41
C ASP A 164 4.28 20.88 6.26
N GLU A 165 5.45 21.51 6.46
CA GLU A 165 6.54 21.54 5.48
C GLU A 165 7.12 20.13 5.24
N ALA A 166 7.33 19.36 6.30
CA ALA A 166 7.81 17.99 6.17
C ALA A 166 6.77 17.09 5.49
N ARG A 167 5.49 17.23 5.85
CA ARG A 167 4.41 16.52 5.15
C ARG A 167 4.34 16.91 3.66
N ALA A 168 4.51 18.18 3.34
CA ALA A 168 4.57 18.67 1.97
C ALA A 168 5.75 18.06 1.19
N ALA A 169 6.94 18.05 1.80
CA ALA A 169 8.13 17.44 1.24
C ALA A 169 7.94 15.93 0.99
N ALA A 170 7.25 15.22 1.89
CA ALA A 170 6.91 13.81 1.69
C ALA A 170 5.96 13.62 0.51
N GLY A 171 4.97 14.49 0.33
CA GLY A 171 4.06 14.48 -0.83
C GLY A 171 4.78 14.71 -2.15
N GLU A 172 5.67 15.71 -2.21
CA GLU A 172 6.50 15.97 -3.40
C GLU A 172 7.47 14.81 -3.69
N ALA A 173 8.07 14.22 -2.66
CA ALA A 173 8.91 13.04 -2.80
C ALA A 173 8.12 11.83 -3.33
N TRP A 174 6.86 11.64 -2.91
CA TRP A 174 5.99 10.60 -3.46
C TRP A 174 5.75 10.80 -4.96
N LEU A 175 5.42 12.04 -5.36
CA LEU A 175 5.16 12.40 -6.77
C LEU A 175 6.39 12.20 -7.65
N ALA A 176 7.55 12.67 -7.19
CA ALA A 176 8.82 12.47 -7.88
C ALA A 176 9.26 10.99 -7.91
N GLY A 177 9.04 10.27 -6.81
CA GLY A 177 9.38 8.86 -6.66
C GLY A 177 8.51 7.89 -7.49
N ALA A 178 7.44 8.38 -8.10
CA ALA A 178 6.54 7.61 -8.95
C ALA A 178 6.41 8.16 -10.38
N SER A 179 7.13 9.22 -10.75
CA SER A 179 6.88 9.97 -12.00
C SER A 179 7.37 9.30 -13.29
N TRP A 180 7.89 8.07 -13.25
CA TRP A 180 8.46 7.43 -14.45
C TRP A 180 7.49 6.44 -15.06
N SER A 181 6.94 6.78 -16.22
CA SER A 181 6.03 5.88 -16.94
C SER A 181 6.75 4.85 -17.78
N ILE A 182 6.16 3.66 -17.93
CA ILE A 182 6.67 2.56 -18.76
C ILE A 182 5.63 2.21 -19.84
N GLY A 183 6.05 2.23 -21.10
CA GLY A 183 5.23 1.86 -22.26
C GLY A 183 5.45 0.42 -22.73
N THR A 184 4.92 0.10 -23.91
CA THR A 184 5.09 -1.21 -24.56
C THR A 184 6.52 -1.49 -25.00
N ASP A 185 7.33 -0.45 -25.21
CA ASP A 185 8.76 -0.53 -25.51
C ASP A 185 9.61 -0.87 -24.26
N GLY A 186 9.01 -0.82 -23.07
CA GLY A 186 9.69 -1.05 -21.80
C GLY A 186 10.61 0.09 -21.36
N VAL A 187 10.67 1.20 -22.11
CA VAL A 187 11.55 2.31 -21.80
C VAL A 187 10.87 3.21 -20.77
N ALA A 188 11.52 3.38 -19.61
CA ALA A 188 11.02 4.28 -18.58
C ALA A 188 11.30 5.75 -18.98
N GLN A 189 10.28 6.59 -18.92
CA GLN A 189 10.34 8.01 -19.24
C GLN A 189 9.74 8.84 -18.11
N GLU A 190 10.37 9.96 -17.75
CA GLU A 190 9.85 10.88 -16.74
C GLU A 190 8.63 11.64 -17.27
N THR A 191 7.46 11.40 -16.66
CA THR A 191 6.15 11.94 -17.04
C THR A 191 5.33 12.39 -15.82
N PRO A 192 5.83 13.36 -15.02
CA PRO A 192 5.17 13.80 -13.79
C PRO A 192 3.74 14.32 -14.01
N GLU A 193 3.49 15.03 -15.10
CA GLU A 193 2.16 15.55 -15.43
C GLU A 193 1.16 14.43 -15.75
N ALA A 194 1.62 13.34 -16.37
CA ALA A 194 0.76 12.18 -16.62
C ALA A 194 0.36 11.52 -15.30
N LEU A 195 1.30 11.33 -14.36
CA LEU A 195 0.99 10.81 -13.04
C LEU A 195 -0.02 11.71 -12.31
N ARG A 196 0.20 13.03 -12.30
CA ARG A 196 -0.70 14.00 -11.67
C ARG A 196 -2.12 13.92 -12.27
N ALA A 197 -2.24 13.81 -13.59
CA ALA A 197 -3.54 13.64 -14.25
C ALA A 197 -4.26 12.34 -13.83
N ARG A 198 -3.51 11.23 -13.66
CA ARG A 198 -4.08 9.96 -13.17
C ARG A 198 -4.54 10.07 -11.71
N LEU A 199 -3.74 10.68 -10.84
CA LEU A 199 -4.08 10.90 -9.45
C LEU A 199 -5.34 11.76 -9.28
N ALA A 200 -5.50 12.79 -10.11
CA ALA A 200 -6.65 13.69 -10.05
C ALA A 200 -7.99 13.01 -10.41
N GLY A 201 -7.96 11.91 -11.17
CA GLY A 201 -9.14 11.19 -11.62
C GLY A 201 -9.33 9.81 -10.98
N THR A 202 -8.56 9.44 -9.95
CA THR A 202 -8.64 8.11 -9.35
C THR A 202 -9.72 8.02 -8.26
N ASP A 203 -10.55 7.00 -8.32
CA ASP A 203 -11.64 6.76 -7.35
C ASP A 203 -11.20 5.88 -6.17
N GLY A 204 -9.97 5.39 -6.21
CA GLY A 204 -9.40 4.61 -5.13
C GLY A 204 -7.93 4.32 -5.32
N PHE A 205 -7.30 3.96 -4.20
CA PHE A 205 -5.96 3.40 -4.14
C PHE A 205 -6.04 2.00 -3.54
N VAL A 206 -5.30 1.04 -4.09
CA VAL A 206 -5.30 -0.35 -3.63
C VAL A 206 -3.88 -0.79 -3.32
N HIS A 207 -3.68 -1.27 -2.10
CA HIS A 207 -2.46 -1.95 -1.68
C HIS A 207 -2.83 -3.32 -1.08
N ALA A 208 -2.13 -4.38 -1.49
CA ALA A 208 -2.41 -5.74 -1.04
C ALA A 208 -1.38 -6.24 -0.04
N GLN A 209 -1.83 -6.92 1.02
CA GLN A 209 -1.01 -7.59 2.01
C GLN A 209 -1.23 -9.10 1.94
N ASP A 210 -0.15 -9.85 1.74
CA ASP A 210 -0.16 -11.30 1.52
C ASP A 210 0.40 -12.13 2.69
N LEU A 211 1.06 -11.49 3.67
CA LEU A 211 1.73 -12.17 4.78
C LEU A 211 0.95 -12.05 6.10
N PRO A 212 0.59 -13.17 6.76
CA PRO A 212 -0.05 -13.14 8.08
C PRO A 212 0.94 -12.83 9.23
N GLU A 213 2.24 -12.99 9.01
CA GLU A 213 3.28 -12.71 10.02
C GLU A 213 3.62 -11.22 10.15
N THR A 214 3.09 -10.38 9.27
CA THR A 214 3.35 -8.93 9.24
C THR A 214 2.04 -8.13 9.25
N ASP A 215 2.17 -6.84 9.48
CA ASP A 215 1.10 -5.85 9.33
C ASP A 215 1.67 -4.49 8.89
N LEU A 216 0.78 -3.55 8.54
CA LEU A 216 1.17 -2.23 8.03
C LEU A 216 1.99 -1.38 9.02
N LEU A 217 2.03 -1.73 10.30
CA LEU A 217 2.82 -1.04 11.32
C LEU A 217 4.15 -1.76 11.63
N LEU A 218 4.51 -2.83 10.90
CA LEU A 218 5.83 -3.47 11.02
C LEU A 218 6.93 -2.80 10.21
N ALA A 219 6.59 -2.07 9.14
CA ALA A 219 7.58 -1.44 8.27
C ALA A 219 7.14 -0.05 7.82
N ALA A 220 8.09 0.89 7.76
CA ALA A 220 7.86 2.26 7.31
C ALA A 220 7.38 2.34 5.85
N ASP A 221 7.68 1.33 5.03
CA ASP A 221 7.31 1.29 3.62
C ASP A 221 5.79 1.37 3.41
N TYR A 222 4.98 0.77 4.30
CA TYR A 222 3.52 0.89 4.24
C TYR A 222 3.05 2.33 4.46
N ALA A 223 3.57 3.01 5.49
CA ALA A 223 3.24 4.42 5.76
C ALA A 223 3.66 5.33 4.61
N THR A 224 4.88 5.15 4.08
CA THR A 224 5.35 5.95 2.94
C THR A 224 4.52 5.73 1.69
N GLN A 225 4.04 4.51 1.44
CA GLN A 225 3.27 4.20 0.25
C GLN A 225 1.79 4.59 0.38
N GLU A 226 1.10 4.03 1.37
CA GLU A 226 -0.34 4.20 1.59
C GLU A 226 -0.67 5.57 2.21
N GLY A 227 0.19 6.09 3.08
CA GLY A 227 0.05 7.43 3.65
C GLY A 227 0.60 8.52 2.74
N GLY A 228 1.71 8.26 2.05
CA GLY A 228 2.37 9.27 1.23
C GLY A 228 1.55 9.75 0.03
N ILE A 229 0.69 8.88 -0.54
CA ILE A 229 -0.23 9.31 -1.60
C ILE A 229 -1.24 10.35 -1.09
N VAL A 230 -1.64 10.30 0.17
CA VAL A 230 -2.52 11.32 0.79
C VAL A 230 -1.79 12.66 0.91
N ALA A 231 -0.50 12.63 1.26
CA ALA A 231 0.33 13.81 1.28
C ALA A 231 0.53 14.38 -0.13
N ALA A 232 0.73 13.52 -1.14
CA ALA A 232 0.86 13.91 -2.55
C ALA A 232 -0.42 14.58 -3.10
N LEU A 233 -1.58 13.97 -2.86
CA LEU A 233 -2.87 14.54 -3.28
C LEU A 233 -3.14 15.88 -2.58
N ALA A 234 -2.78 16.02 -1.31
CA ALA A 234 -2.89 17.30 -0.61
C ALA A 234 -1.98 18.38 -1.22
N GLN A 235 -0.77 18.05 -1.70
CA GLN A 235 0.08 19.00 -2.45
C GLN A 235 -0.56 19.44 -3.77
N MET A 236 -1.40 18.58 -4.36
CA MET A 236 -2.18 18.90 -5.56
C MET A 236 -3.47 19.69 -5.24
N GLY A 237 -3.75 19.98 -3.96
CA GLY A 237 -5.01 20.61 -3.53
C GLY A 237 -6.22 19.67 -3.63
N LEU A 238 -6.00 18.36 -3.62
CA LEU A 238 -7.03 17.34 -3.77
C LEU A 238 -7.24 16.57 -2.46
N ASN A 239 -8.47 16.09 -2.27
CA ASN A 239 -8.79 15.13 -1.22
C ASN A 239 -8.40 13.72 -1.65
N ALA A 240 -7.97 12.88 -0.70
CA ALA A 240 -7.70 11.49 -0.99
C ALA A 240 -8.99 10.72 -1.28
N PRO A 241 -9.02 9.85 -2.31
CA PRO A 241 -10.10 8.88 -2.47
C PRO A 241 -9.97 7.78 -1.38
N PRO A 242 -10.94 6.86 -1.29
CA PRO A 242 -10.79 5.68 -0.44
C PRO A 242 -9.48 4.92 -0.70
N LEU A 243 -8.74 4.67 0.37
CA LEU A 243 -7.52 3.86 0.38
C LEU A 243 -7.89 2.45 0.85
N TYR A 244 -7.81 1.47 -0.04
CA TYR A 244 -8.15 0.08 0.24
C TYR A 244 -6.89 -0.72 0.58
N HIS A 245 -6.85 -1.23 1.80
CA HIS A 245 -5.89 -2.22 2.24
C HIS A 245 -6.50 -3.62 2.08
N LEU A 246 -5.98 -4.38 1.12
CA LEU A 246 -6.50 -5.68 0.71
C LEU A 246 -5.74 -6.83 1.38
N ASP A 247 -6.34 -7.42 2.40
CA ASP A 247 -5.81 -8.56 3.13
C ASP A 247 -6.10 -9.86 2.36
N SER A 248 -5.08 -10.43 1.71
CA SER A 248 -5.14 -11.69 0.97
C SER A 248 -4.54 -12.88 1.74
N THR A 249 -4.20 -12.70 3.02
CA THR A 249 -3.56 -13.74 3.86
C THR A 249 -4.40 -15.00 4.05
N ARG A 250 -5.71 -14.90 3.80
CA ARG A 250 -6.66 -16.02 3.69
C ARG A 250 -7.20 -16.13 2.26
N PRO A 251 -6.62 -16.99 1.42
CA PRO A 251 -6.96 -17.04 -0.02
C PRO A 251 -8.43 -17.32 -0.31
N GLU A 252 -9.12 -18.06 0.56
CA GLU A 252 -10.54 -18.37 0.43
C GLU A 252 -11.48 -17.21 0.76
N ALA A 253 -11.01 -16.21 1.51
CA ALA A 253 -11.81 -15.11 2.01
C ALA A 253 -11.00 -13.81 2.14
N PRO A 254 -10.51 -13.25 1.01
CA PRO A 254 -9.80 -11.97 1.03
C PRO A 254 -10.71 -10.87 1.58
N ARG A 255 -10.12 -9.85 2.21
CA ARG A 255 -10.87 -8.73 2.79
C ARG A 255 -10.27 -7.38 2.45
N ALA A 256 -11.04 -6.54 1.80
CA ALA A 256 -10.74 -5.14 1.59
C ALA A 256 -11.24 -4.31 2.78
N ARG A 257 -10.32 -3.60 3.42
CA ARG A 257 -10.60 -2.61 4.47
C ARG A 257 -10.18 -1.23 4.02
N LEU A 258 -10.84 -0.20 4.54
CA LEU A 258 -10.29 1.15 4.43
C LEU A 258 -9.01 1.22 5.28
N LEU A 259 -8.03 2.03 4.86
CA LEU A 259 -6.75 2.15 5.57
C LEU A 259 -6.94 2.44 7.06
N GLY A 260 -7.83 3.37 7.42
CA GLY A 260 -8.14 3.69 8.82
C GLY A 260 -8.67 2.50 9.62
N GLU A 261 -9.45 1.60 8.99
CA GLU A 261 -9.94 0.38 9.61
C GLU A 261 -8.82 -0.63 9.86
N GLU A 262 -7.90 -0.78 8.90
CA GLU A 262 -6.76 -1.69 9.07
C GLU A 262 -5.79 -1.15 10.14
N ILE A 263 -5.50 0.15 10.16
CA ILE A 263 -4.72 0.77 11.25
C ILE A 263 -5.39 0.49 12.60
N ALA A 264 -6.70 0.71 12.72
CA ALA A 264 -7.44 0.44 13.95
C ALA A 264 -7.41 -1.05 14.34
N ARG A 265 -7.56 -1.96 13.37
CA ARG A 265 -7.46 -3.41 13.58
C ARG A 265 -6.08 -3.79 14.11
N VAL A 266 -5.01 -3.34 13.46
CA VAL A 266 -3.62 -3.69 13.82
C VAL A 266 -3.26 -3.14 15.20
N VAL A 267 -3.66 -1.89 15.50
CA VAL A 267 -3.44 -1.31 16.83
C VAL A 267 -4.11 -2.17 17.90
N ARG A 268 -5.37 -2.58 17.71
CA ARG A 268 -6.11 -3.37 18.69
C ARG A 268 -5.65 -4.83 18.78
N ALA A 269 -5.45 -5.47 17.64
CA ALA A 269 -5.16 -6.90 17.56
C ALA A 269 -3.72 -7.23 17.96
N ARG A 270 -2.79 -6.29 17.71
CA ARG A 270 -1.35 -6.53 17.88
C ARG A 270 -0.67 -5.45 18.71
N ALA A 271 -0.66 -4.18 18.28
CA ALA A 271 0.18 -3.16 18.91
C ALA A 271 -0.13 -2.94 20.40
N ALA A 272 -1.41 -2.80 20.74
CA ALA A 272 -1.89 -2.62 22.11
C ALA A 272 -2.27 -3.94 22.80
N ASN A 273 -2.01 -5.09 22.17
CA ASN A 273 -2.35 -6.39 22.73
C ASN A 273 -1.35 -6.77 23.84
N PRO A 274 -1.80 -6.97 25.10
CA PRO A 274 -0.91 -7.32 26.22
C PRO A 274 -0.07 -8.57 25.96
N ALA A 275 -0.61 -9.56 25.22
CA ALA A 275 0.13 -10.77 24.88
C ALA A 275 1.30 -10.50 23.91
N TRP A 276 1.12 -9.58 22.95
CA TRP A 276 2.18 -9.18 22.04
C TRP A 276 3.25 -8.35 22.76
N VAL A 277 2.84 -7.38 23.59
CA VAL A 277 3.77 -6.57 24.40
C VAL A 277 4.58 -7.47 25.34
N ALA A 278 3.93 -8.39 26.06
CA ALA A 278 4.61 -9.39 26.89
C ALA A 278 5.52 -10.30 26.06
N GLY A 279 5.13 -10.60 24.81
CA GLY A 279 5.96 -11.23 23.80
C GLY A 279 7.28 -10.48 23.58
N MET A 280 7.19 -9.22 23.19
CA MET A 280 8.34 -8.35 22.93
C MET A 280 9.27 -8.27 24.15
N ARG A 281 8.72 -8.16 25.36
CA ARG A 281 9.53 -8.11 26.60
C ARG A 281 10.46 -9.32 26.81
N ARG A 282 10.16 -10.48 26.22
CA ARG A 282 11.04 -11.66 26.29
C ARG A 282 12.27 -11.59 25.37
N HIS A 283 12.35 -10.57 24.51
CA HIS A 283 13.40 -10.40 23.50
C HIS A 283 14.34 -9.21 23.78
N GLY A 284 14.41 -8.74 25.03
CA GLY A 284 15.40 -7.76 25.49
C GLY A 284 15.47 -6.51 24.61
N PHE A 285 16.68 -6.16 24.16
CA PHE A 285 16.91 -4.99 23.32
C PHE A 285 16.02 -4.97 22.06
N ARG A 286 15.91 -6.09 21.33
CA ARG A 286 15.14 -6.14 20.09
C ARG A 286 13.65 -5.95 20.35
N GLY A 287 13.13 -6.55 21.42
CA GLY A 287 11.74 -6.33 21.83
C GLY A 287 11.42 -4.86 22.09
N GLY A 288 12.32 -4.15 22.78
CA GLY A 288 12.18 -2.70 22.97
C GLY A 288 12.22 -1.91 21.64
N ALA A 289 13.07 -2.32 20.72
CA ALA A 289 13.17 -1.69 19.40
C ALA A 289 11.87 -1.85 18.58
N GLU A 290 11.21 -3.02 18.63
CA GLU A 290 9.93 -3.26 17.93
C GLU A 290 8.79 -2.38 18.50
N LEU A 291 8.77 -2.17 19.82
CA LEU A 291 7.79 -1.28 20.46
C LEU A 291 7.99 0.17 20.00
N ALA A 292 9.24 0.65 19.93
CA ALA A 292 9.52 1.99 19.42
C ALA A 292 9.19 2.13 17.93
N ALA A 293 9.61 1.17 17.11
CA ALA A 293 9.36 1.19 15.65
C ALA A 293 7.87 1.17 15.32
N THR A 294 7.06 0.39 16.05
CA THR A 294 5.60 0.40 15.90
C THR A 294 5.02 1.80 16.09
N LEU A 295 5.49 2.56 17.09
CA LEU A 295 5.03 3.94 17.29
C LEU A 295 5.48 4.85 16.15
N ASP A 296 6.73 4.72 15.71
CA ASP A 296 7.26 5.49 14.59
C ASP A 296 6.42 5.30 13.32
N HIS A 297 6.04 4.06 13.00
CA HIS A 297 5.19 3.78 11.84
C HIS A 297 3.77 4.32 12.01
N LEU A 298 3.17 4.17 13.20
CA LEU A 298 1.84 4.72 13.48
C LEU A 298 1.83 6.25 13.39
N ALA A 299 2.89 6.89 13.91
CA ALA A 299 3.08 8.33 13.85
C ALA A 299 3.31 8.82 12.41
N ALA A 300 4.04 8.06 11.59
CA ALA A 300 4.21 8.34 10.17
C ALA A 300 2.86 8.30 9.42
N PHE A 301 2.00 7.32 9.69
CA PHE A 301 0.64 7.30 9.16
C PHE A 301 -0.14 8.56 9.59
N ALA A 302 -0.10 8.93 10.86
CA ALA A 302 -0.79 10.13 11.34
C ALA A 302 -0.27 11.41 10.65
N ASN A 303 1.04 11.54 10.47
CA ASN A 303 1.63 12.69 9.80
C ASN A 303 1.19 12.76 8.33
N LEU A 304 1.31 11.67 7.58
CA LEU A 304 1.05 11.66 6.15
C LEU A 304 -0.45 11.75 5.82
N THR A 305 -1.28 10.99 6.53
CA THR A 305 -2.73 10.91 6.27
C THR A 305 -3.54 12.01 6.95
N ARG A 306 -3.08 12.52 8.11
CA ARG A 306 -3.86 13.37 9.02
C ARG A 306 -5.20 12.75 9.46
N ASP A 307 -5.34 11.42 9.38
CA ASP A 307 -6.60 10.71 9.63
C ASP A 307 -6.45 9.50 10.58
N VAL A 308 -5.44 9.53 11.46
CA VAL A 308 -5.30 8.51 12.51
C VAL A 308 -6.00 9.00 13.78
N PRO A 309 -7.08 8.33 14.25
CA PRO A 309 -7.82 8.80 15.42
C PRO A 309 -7.00 8.77 16.70
N GLY A 310 -7.08 9.84 17.51
CA GLY A 310 -6.32 9.99 18.77
C GLY A 310 -6.49 8.84 19.77
N HIS A 311 -7.65 8.19 19.80
CA HIS A 311 -7.90 7.06 20.69
C HIS A 311 -7.03 5.82 20.39
N LEU A 312 -6.48 5.69 19.17
CA LEU A 312 -5.54 4.62 18.84
C LEU A 312 -4.17 4.86 19.48
N PHE A 313 -3.75 6.12 19.57
CA PHE A 313 -2.56 6.50 20.34
C PHE A 313 -2.78 6.33 21.84
N ASP A 314 -3.98 6.63 22.34
CA ASP A 314 -4.32 6.36 23.76
C ASP A 314 -4.17 4.87 24.10
N LEU A 315 -4.66 3.97 23.22
CA LEU A 315 -4.51 2.53 23.40
C LEU A 315 -3.04 2.09 23.41
N TYR A 316 -2.24 2.61 22.48
CA TYR A 316 -0.84 2.23 22.39
C TYR A 316 -0.01 2.83 23.52
N PHE A 317 -0.32 4.06 23.95
CA PHE A 317 0.28 4.68 25.13
C PHE A 317 -0.02 3.85 26.38
N ALA A 318 -1.29 3.51 26.61
CA ALA A 318 -1.71 2.69 27.74
C ALA A 318 -0.97 1.35 27.77
N ALA A 319 -0.84 0.66 26.64
CA ALA A 319 -0.13 -0.63 26.55
C ALA A 319 1.41 -0.52 26.66
N THR A 320 1.97 0.69 26.61
CA THR A 320 3.43 0.92 26.66
C THR A 320 3.84 1.80 27.83
N LEU A 321 3.84 3.12 27.67
CA LEU A 321 4.26 4.06 28.71
C LEU A 321 3.30 4.11 29.91
N GLY A 322 2.04 3.71 29.70
CA GLY A 322 1.03 3.55 30.74
C GLY A 322 1.24 2.31 31.62
N GLU A 323 2.05 1.34 31.19
CA GLU A 323 2.35 0.11 31.95
C GLU A 323 3.72 0.22 32.65
N PRO A 324 3.78 0.34 34.00
CA PRO A 324 5.03 0.51 34.72
C PRO A 324 6.05 -0.61 34.47
N GLU A 325 5.58 -1.85 34.30
CA GLU A 325 6.46 -2.98 33.99
C GLU A 325 7.10 -2.87 32.60
N VAL A 326 6.39 -2.31 31.62
CA VAL A 326 6.93 -2.10 30.27
C VAL A 326 7.97 -0.99 30.30
N VAL A 327 7.70 0.09 31.04
CA VAL A 327 8.67 1.17 31.25
C VAL A 327 9.93 0.66 31.96
N ALA A 328 9.79 -0.13 33.03
CA ALA A 328 10.92 -0.71 33.74
C ALA A 328 11.74 -1.66 32.85
N PHE A 329 11.07 -2.49 32.05
CA PHE A 329 11.71 -3.34 31.05
C PHE A 329 12.52 -2.52 30.04
N LEU A 330 11.92 -1.48 29.44
CA LEU A 330 12.61 -0.65 28.44
C LEU A 330 13.79 0.10 29.07
N GLN A 331 13.62 0.64 30.28
CA GLN A 331 14.70 1.31 31.00
C GLN A 331 15.92 0.41 31.22
N ALA A 332 15.68 -0.88 31.51
CA ALA A 332 16.74 -1.85 31.74
C ALA A 332 17.35 -2.41 30.44
N GLN A 333 16.52 -2.68 29.43
CA GLN A 333 16.92 -3.47 28.25
C GLN A 333 17.18 -2.62 27.00
N ASN A 334 16.52 -1.48 26.86
CA ASN A 334 16.66 -0.57 25.72
C ASN A 334 16.25 0.88 26.08
N PRO A 335 17.07 1.61 26.86
CA PRO A 335 16.75 2.97 27.29
C PRO A 335 16.60 3.95 26.12
N ALA A 336 17.24 3.69 24.98
CA ALA A 336 17.05 4.47 23.75
C ALA A 336 15.64 4.32 23.17
N ALA A 337 15.08 3.10 23.18
CA ALA A 337 13.70 2.87 22.77
C ALA A 337 12.70 3.55 23.71
N LEU A 338 12.96 3.55 25.03
CA LEU A 338 12.14 4.30 25.99
C LEU A 338 12.16 5.80 25.71
N ALA A 339 13.34 6.36 25.49
CA ALA A 339 13.50 7.77 25.13
C ALA A 339 12.78 8.10 23.82
N ARG A 340 12.87 7.22 22.82
CA ARG A 340 12.16 7.37 21.54
C ARG A 340 10.65 7.36 21.71
N LEU A 341 10.08 6.43 22.48
CA LEU A 341 8.64 6.40 22.74
C LEU A 341 8.15 7.72 23.36
N ARG A 342 8.84 8.19 24.41
CA ARG A 342 8.50 9.45 25.08
C ARG A 342 8.59 10.65 24.14
N ASP A 343 9.68 10.74 23.38
CA ASP A 343 9.90 11.78 22.38
C ASP A 343 8.79 11.81 21.32
N VAL A 344 8.49 10.67 20.70
CA VAL A 344 7.48 10.62 19.63
C VAL A 344 6.09 10.97 20.15
N PHE A 345 5.69 10.47 21.33
CA PHE A 345 4.43 10.86 21.95
C PHE A 345 4.37 12.36 22.27
N SER A 346 5.45 12.97 22.77
CA SER A 346 5.51 14.43 22.99
C SER A 346 5.36 15.19 21.69
N ARG A 347 6.12 14.83 20.65
CA ARG A 347 6.07 15.48 19.34
C ARG A 347 4.72 15.33 18.66
N LEU A 348 4.06 14.17 18.79
CA LEU A 348 2.69 13.97 18.28
C LEU A 348 1.68 14.90 18.96
N ARG A 349 1.81 15.10 20.27
CA ARG A 349 0.97 16.03 21.05
C ARG A 349 1.23 17.47 20.64
N GLU A 350 2.50 17.88 20.57
CA GLU A 350 2.91 19.23 20.19
C GLU A 350 2.46 19.60 18.77
N ALA A 351 2.50 18.62 17.84
CA ALA A 351 2.02 18.79 16.48
C ALA A 351 0.49 18.68 16.33
N GLY A 352 -0.26 18.41 17.41
CA GLY A 352 -1.72 18.21 17.36
C GLY A 352 -2.16 16.94 16.63
N LEU A 353 -1.23 16.05 16.28
CA LEU A 353 -1.52 14.76 15.63
C LEU A 353 -2.09 13.72 16.62
N TRP A 354 -1.86 13.92 17.91
CA TRP A 354 -2.48 13.15 18.97
C TRP A 354 -3.24 14.07 19.93
N ALA A 355 -4.56 14.06 19.79
CA ALA A 355 -5.48 14.72 20.71
C ALA A 355 -6.12 13.68 21.66
N THR A 356 -5.57 13.55 22.86
CA THR A 356 -6.14 12.70 23.92
C THR A 356 -7.19 13.44 24.74
N ARG A 357 -8.22 12.72 25.20
CA ARG A 357 -9.18 13.21 26.21
C ARG A 357 -8.94 12.61 27.60
N ASN A 358 -7.89 11.80 27.76
CA ASN A 358 -7.58 11.14 29.02
C ASN A 358 -6.70 12.03 29.89
N ASN A 359 -7.24 12.49 31.02
CA ASN A 359 -6.54 13.36 31.96
C ASN A 359 -5.30 12.72 32.59
N GLU A 360 -5.27 11.40 32.76
CA GLU A 360 -4.12 10.69 33.34
C GLU A 360 -2.93 10.72 32.37
N ILE A 361 -3.19 10.51 31.07
CA ILE A 361 -2.18 10.61 30.03
C ILE A 361 -1.64 12.03 29.97
N LEU A 362 -2.53 13.04 29.99
CA LEU A 362 -2.14 14.45 29.99
C LEU A 362 -1.27 14.84 31.18
N ALA A 363 -1.47 14.24 32.35
CA ALA A 363 -0.68 14.51 33.55
C ALA A 363 0.69 13.78 33.57
N SER A 364 0.83 12.71 32.79
CA SER A 364 2.02 11.83 32.78
C SER A 364 3.10 12.24 31.77
N LEU A 365 2.78 13.16 30.86
CA LEU A 365 3.60 13.64 29.74
C LEU A 365 3.92 15.12 29.88
#